data_AF-A0A5J4U0C2-F1
#
_entry.id   AF-A0A5J4U0C2-F1
#
_cell.length_a   1.000
_cell.length_b   1.000
_cell.length_c   1.000
_cell.angle_alpha   90.00
_cell.angle_beta   90.00
_cell.angle_gamma   90.00
#
_symmetry.space_group_name_H-M   'P 1'
#
loop_
_entity.id
_entity.type
_entity.pdbx_description
1 polymer ?
#
loop_
_entity_poly.entity_id
_entity_poly.type
_entity_poly.pdbx_seq_one_letter_code
_entity_poly.pdbx_strand_id
1 'polypeptide(L)'
;MSVPTEFNVIGGLPGLGPDIMLEVLSECRLISNAVQFIGVNKKTLNLKNHARFFKIIKTLNVDGIMKKICKKNCEYYTVSLTQILENGIWQMEAEFNNSDNWAAIGIVRDTYNIPANTHPCSNPHCQHMVSYGMSNYGNGNGAVYYKGNGTKGNIIYKDNQKIKAEFDS
;
A
#
# COMPACT_ATOMS: atom_id res chain seq x y z
N MET A 1 6.20 37.98 -30.95
CA MET A 1 6.39 36.52 -30.90
C MET A 1 5.02 35.89 -30.74
N SER A 2 4.53 35.18 -31.76
CA SER A 2 3.28 34.43 -31.67
C SER A 2 3.52 33.14 -30.90
N VAL A 3 2.79 32.94 -29.81
CA VAL A 3 2.80 31.67 -29.07
C VAL A 3 2.38 30.55 -30.03
N PRO A 4 3.13 29.44 -30.16
CA PRO A 4 2.78 28.37 -31.09
C PRO A 4 1.41 27.78 -30.70
N THR A 5 0.43 27.91 -31.60
CA THR A 5 -0.96 27.47 -31.40
C THR A 5 -1.09 25.96 -31.29
N GLU A 6 -0.06 25.22 -31.69
CA GLU A 6 0.07 23.77 -31.57
C GLU A 6 0.10 23.25 -30.12
N PHE A 7 0.36 24.11 -29.13
CA PHE A 7 0.26 23.76 -27.70
C PHE A 7 -0.99 24.34 -26.99
N ASN A 8 -1.78 25.17 -27.68
CA ASN A 8 -3.01 25.75 -27.14
C ASN A 8 -4.21 24.91 -27.57
N VAL A 9 -4.47 23.84 -26.82
CA VAL A 9 -5.74 23.13 -26.92
C VAL A 9 -6.83 24.03 -26.34
N ILE A 10 -7.85 24.37 -27.14
CA ILE A 10 -8.98 25.19 -26.70
C ILE A 10 -9.66 24.51 -25.50
N GLY A 11 -9.46 25.07 -24.30
CA GLY A 11 -9.99 24.54 -23.04
C GLY A 11 -9.03 23.68 -22.22
N GLY A 12 -7.75 23.55 -22.62
CA GLY A 12 -6.66 23.04 -21.78
C GLY A 12 -5.93 24.17 -21.05
N LEU A 13 -5.21 23.84 -19.97
CA LEU A 13 -4.29 24.78 -19.33
C LEU A 13 -3.12 25.03 -20.29
N PRO A 14 -2.81 26.30 -20.64
CA PRO A 14 -1.74 26.61 -21.59
C PRO A 14 -0.40 25.98 -21.13
N GLY A 15 0.26 25.25 -22.03
CA GLY A 15 1.60 24.69 -21.78
C GLY A 15 1.66 23.28 -21.18
N LEU A 16 0.52 22.63 -20.90
CA LEU A 16 0.49 21.32 -20.23
C LEU A 16 0.11 20.12 -21.14
N GLY A 17 0.00 20.33 -22.46
CA GLY A 17 -0.33 19.27 -23.41
C GLY A 17 -1.78 18.76 -23.31
N PRO A 18 -2.21 17.90 -24.26
CA PRO A 18 -3.62 17.47 -24.36
C PRO A 18 -4.08 16.53 -23.23
N ASP A 19 -3.14 15.85 -22.54
CA ASP A 19 -3.43 14.79 -21.56
C ASP A 19 -3.36 15.26 -20.09
N ILE A 20 -3.15 16.54 -19.80
CA ILE A 20 -2.91 17.04 -18.43
C ILE A 20 -3.98 16.61 -17.41
N MET A 21 -5.24 16.54 -17.83
CA MET A 21 -6.33 16.14 -16.94
C MET A 21 -6.27 14.65 -16.58
N LEU A 22 -5.66 13.81 -17.43
CA LEU A 22 -5.37 12.41 -17.11
C LEU A 22 -4.18 12.30 -16.16
N GLU A 23 -3.17 13.18 -16.29
CA GLU A 23 -2.05 13.23 -15.36
C GLU A 23 -2.53 13.64 -13.96
N VAL A 24 -3.33 14.71 -13.87
CA VAL A 24 -3.97 15.11 -12.59
C VAL A 24 -4.83 13.99 -12.02
N LEU A 25 -5.57 13.27 -12.87
CA LEU A 25 -6.37 12.12 -12.44
C LEU A 25 -5.50 10.96 -11.92
N SER A 26 -4.33 10.72 -12.51
CA SER A 26 -3.40 9.68 -12.05
C SER A 26 -2.71 10.00 -10.72
N GLU A 27 -2.61 11.28 -10.37
CA GLU A 27 -2.05 11.73 -9.09
C GLU A 27 -3.06 11.71 -7.93
N CYS A 28 -4.32 11.33 -8.20
CA CYS A 28 -5.29 11.14 -7.13
C CYS A 28 -4.81 10.03 -6.18
N ARG A 29 -4.94 10.22 -4.86
CA ARG A 29 -4.62 9.16 -3.88
C ARG A 29 -5.82 8.30 -3.50
N LEU A 30 -7.02 8.87 -3.60
CA LEU A 30 -8.27 8.22 -3.20
C LEU A 30 -9.22 8.15 -4.39
N ILE A 31 -9.87 7.01 -4.56
CA ILE A 31 -10.88 6.83 -5.62
C ILE A 31 -12.05 7.81 -5.47
N SER A 32 -12.40 8.21 -4.24
CA SER A 32 -13.41 9.24 -3.99
C SER A 32 -13.06 10.58 -4.63
N ASN A 33 -11.78 10.98 -4.58
CA ASN A 33 -11.31 12.24 -5.16
C ASN A 33 -11.36 12.18 -6.68
N ALA A 34 -10.98 11.05 -7.27
CA ALA A 34 -11.10 10.83 -8.71
C ALA A 34 -12.57 10.87 -9.17
N VAL A 35 -13.48 10.24 -8.43
CA VAL A 35 -14.93 10.29 -8.69
C VAL A 35 -15.44 11.72 -8.63
N GLN A 36 -15.07 12.49 -7.62
CA GLN A 36 -15.44 13.90 -7.52
C GLN A 36 -14.89 14.72 -8.70
N PHE A 37 -13.61 14.58 -9.03
CA PHE A 37 -12.95 15.29 -10.13
C PHE A 37 -13.64 15.04 -11.49
N ILE A 38 -13.99 13.78 -11.78
CA ILE A 38 -14.71 13.38 -13.00
C ILE A 38 -16.15 13.89 -12.98
N GLY A 39 -16.81 13.88 -11.81
CA GLY A 39 -18.21 14.26 -11.65
C GLY A 39 -18.48 15.77 -11.72
N VAL A 40 -17.47 16.62 -11.51
CA VAL A 40 -17.64 18.09 -11.43
C VAL A 40 -17.99 18.73 -12.77
N ASN A 41 -17.56 18.18 -13.91
CA ASN A 41 -17.78 18.82 -15.23
C ASN A 41 -17.95 17.81 -16.37
N LYS A 42 -18.79 18.13 -17.36
CA LYS A 42 -18.96 17.34 -18.59
C LYS A 42 -17.66 17.09 -19.35
N LYS A 43 -16.71 18.03 -19.32
CA LYS A 43 -15.38 17.89 -19.96
C LYS A 43 -14.52 16.85 -19.22
N THR A 44 -14.47 16.87 -17.89
CA THR A 44 -13.74 15.85 -17.12
C THR A 44 -14.45 14.50 -17.15
N LEU A 45 -15.78 14.47 -17.30
CA LEU A 45 -16.53 13.25 -17.52
C LEU A 45 -16.10 12.49 -18.79
N ASN A 46 -15.68 13.21 -19.84
CA ASN A 46 -15.20 12.59 -21.08
C ASN A 46 -13.89 11.82 -20.90
N LEU A 47 -13.14 12.07 -19.82
CA LEU A 47 -11.92 11.30 -19.49
C LEU A 47 -12.23 9.81 -19.36
N LYS A 48 -13.45 9.42 -18.97
CA LYS A 48 -13.87 8.02 -18.85
C LYS A 48 -13.74 7.21 -20.15
N ASN A 49 -13.79 7.90 -21.30
CA ASN A 49 -13.71 7.27 -22.62
C ASN A 49 -12.26 7.13 -23.10
N HIS A 50 -11.29 7.72 -22.39
CA HIS A 50 -9.89 7.66 -22.78
C HIS A 50 -9.29 6.28 -22.47
N ALA A 51 -8.44 5.76 -23.36
CA ALA A 51 -7.84 4.43 -23.19
C ALA A 51 -7.06 4.26 -21.88
N ARG A 52 -6.44 5.34 -21.38
CA ARG A 52 -5.69 5.34 -20.11
C ARG A 52 -6.58 5.37 -18.87
N PHE A 53 -7.86 5.72 -18.99
CA PHE A 53 -8.76 5.90 -17.85
C PHE A 53 -8.89 4.64 -16.99
N PHE A 54 -9.14 3.50 -17.64
CA PHE A 54 -9.30 2.23 -16.93
C PHE A 54 -8.04 1.85 -16.15
N LYS A 55 -6.85 2.14 -16.73
CA LYS A 55 -5.57 1.91 -16.05
C LYS A 55 -5.45 2.78 -14.80
N ILE A 56 -5.79 4.07 -14.89
CA ILE A 56 -5.75 5.02 -13.77
C ILE A 56 -6.72 4.59 -12.65
N ILE A 57 -7.99 4.37 -12.99
CA ILE A 57 -9.01 3.95 -12.00
C ILE A 57 -8.64 2.62 -11.35
N LYS A 58 -8.09 1.66 -12.10
CA LYS A 58 -7.64 0.38 -11.55
C LYS A 58 -6.54 0.57 -10.50
N THR A 59 -5.58 1.46 -10.73
CA THR A 59 -4.54 1.80 -9.74
C THR A 59 -5.16 2.44 -8.49
N LEU A 60 -6.01 3.45 -8.66
CA LEU A 60 -6.70 4.15 -7.56
C LEU A 60 -7.58 3.23 -6.69
N ASN A 61 -8.18 2.22 -7.31
CA ASN A 61 -9.03 1.26 -6.63
C ASN A 61 -8.23 0.26 -5.78
N VAL A 62 -6.93 0.09 -6.07
CA VAL A 62 -6.05 -0.80 -5.31
C VAL A 62 -5.59 -0.15 -4.00
N ASP A 63 -5.39 1.17 -4.00
CA ASP A 63 -4.85 1.90 -2.83
C ASP A 63 -5.93 2.27 -1.79
N GLY A 64 -7.20 2.32 -2.20
CA GLY A 64 -8.32 2.71 -1.33
C GLY A 64 -9.15 1.58 -0.72
N ILE A 65 -8.98 0.33 -1.17
CA ILE A 65 -9.77 -0.82 -0.67
C ILE A 65 -8.91 -1.68 0.24
N MET A 66 -9.34 -1.82 1.50
CA MET A 66 -8.79 -2.80 2.43
C MET A 66 -8.90 -4.20 1.80
N LYS A 67 -7.76 -4.81 1.46
CA LYS A 67 -7.73 -6.14 0.88
C LYS A 67 -7.90 -7.18 1.98
N LYS A 68 -8.88 -8.06 1.82
CA LYS A 68 -9.08 -9.20 2.72
C LYS A 68 -8.19 -10.37 2.28
N ILE A 69 -7.34 -10.84 3.18
CA ILE A 69 -6.50 -12.03 2.99
C ILE A 69 -7.02 -13.12 3.93
N CYS A 70 -7.30 -14.31 3.40
CA CYS A 70 -7.80 -15.46 4.16
C CYS A 70 -6.78 -16.60 4.12
N LYS A 71 -6.34 -17.06 5.29
CA LYS A 71 -5.51 -18.26 5.46
C LYS A 71 -6.39 -19.52 5.32
N LYS A 72 -5.94 -20.50 4.54
CA LYS A 72 -6.72 -21.74 4.23
C LYS A 72 -6.37 -22.95 5.09
N ASN A 73 -5.14 -23.05 5.58
CA ASN A 73 -4.67 -24.15 6.44
C ASN A 73 -3.92 -23.55 7.65
N CYS A 74 -3.39 -24.35 8.57
CA CYS A 74 -2.70 -23.83 9.76
C CYS A 74 -1.20 -23.49 9.57
N GLU A 75 -0.64 -23.59 8.37
CA GLU A 75 0.80 -23.37 8.11
C GLU A 75 1.23 -21.90 8.29
N TYR A 76 2.54 -21.67 8.34
CA TYR A 76 3.10 -20.31 8.43
C TYR A 76 2.99 -19.60 7.08
N TYR A 77 2.20 -18.54 7.01
CA TYR A 77 2.13 -17.69 5.83
C TYR A 77 2.76 -16.34 6.11
N THR A 78 3.70 -15.99 5.25
CA THR A 78 4.23 -14.63 5.14
C THR A 78 3.93 -14.14 3.74
N VAL A 79 3.29 -12.99 3.63
CA VAL A 79 2.96 -12.35 2.35
C VAL A 79 3.48 -10.92 2.37
N SER A 80 4.06 -10.48 1.26
CA SER A 80 4.39 -9.07 1.05
C SER A 80 3.27 -8.40 0.23
N LEU A 81 3.11 -7.10 0.44
CA LEU A 81 2.39 -6.27 -0.51
C LEU A 81 3.32 -5.97 -1.70
N THR A 82 2.75 -5.74 -2.88
CA THR A 82 3.52 -5.43 -4.10
C THR A 82 4.21 -4.06 -4.07
N GLN A 83 3.92 -3.25 -3.04
CA GLN A 83 4.47 -1.90 -2.90
C GLN A 83 5.93 -1.95 -2.42
N ILE A 84 6.82 -1.32 -3.18
CA ILE A 84 8.20 -1.06 -2.76
C ILE A 84 8.21 0.29 -2.02
N LEU A 85 8.83 0.32 -0.84
CA LEU A 85 8.95 1.52 -0.01
C LEU A 85 10.22 2.29 -0.41
N GLU A 86 10.07 3.23 -1.33
CA GLU A 86 11.14 4.18 -1.72
C GLU A 86 11.13 5.41 -0.79
N ASN A 87 11.95 6.41 -1.09
CA ASN A 87 12.05 7.64 -0.30
C ASN A 87 10.67 8.31 -0.10
N GLY A 88 10.35 8.66 1.13
CA GLY A 88 9.12 9.33 1.52
C GLY A 88 8.37 8.65 2.67
N ILE A 89 7.16 9.16 2.93
CA ILE A 89 6.31 8.69 4.03
C ILE A 89 5.29 7.68 3.49
N TRP A 90 5.31 6.48 4.06
CA TRP A 90 4.41 5.39 3.73
C TRP A 90 3.61 4.97 4.96
N GLN A 91 2.33 4.65 4.74
CA GLN A 91 1.44 4.22 5.81
C GLN A 91 0.66 2.97 5.38
N MET A 92 0.48 2.05 6.31
CA MET A 92 -0.35 0.86 6.13
C MET A 92 -1.22 0.64 7.37
N GLU A 93 -2.48 0.30 7.16
CA GLU A 93 -3.37 -0.16 8.23
C GLU A 93 -3.65 -1.65 8.07
N ALA A 94 -3.68 -2.37 9.18
CA ALA A 94 -3.99 -3.79 9.23
C ALA A 94 -4.96 -4.10 10.37
N GLU A 95 -5.79 -5.11 10.16
CA GLU A 95 -6.68 -5.67 11.17
C GLU A 95 -6.66 -7.19 11.03
N PHE A 96 -6.49 -7.89 12.15
CA PHE A 96 -6.50 -9.35 12.20
C PHE A 96 -7.79 -9.82 12.88
N ASN A 97 -8.34 -10.92 12.40
CA ASN A 97 -9.54 -11.54 12.96
C ASN A 97 -9.34 -13.06 12.99
N ASN A 98 -9.74 -13.69 14.10
CA ASN A 98 -9.63 -15.13 14.31
C ASN A 98 -8.21 -15.66 14.08
N SER A 99 -7.21 -14.92 14.59
CA SER A 99 -5.80 -15.26 14.48
C SER A 99 -5.24 -15.91 15.75
N ASP A 100 -6.06 -16.07 16.79
CA ASP A 100 -5.63 -16.45 18.14
C ASP A 100 -4.55 -15.51 18.72
N ASN A 101 -4.56 -14.26 18.25
CA ASN A 101 -3.52 -13.26 18.49
C ASN A 101 -2.11 -13.73 18.07
N TRP A 102 -2.04 -14.56 17.03
CA TRP A 102 -0.80 -15.15 16.51
C TRP A 102 -0.51 -14.71 15.08
N ALA A 103 -0.42 -13.39 14.89
CA ALA A 103 0.02 -12.77 13.64
C ALA A 103 1.05 -11.67 13.90
N ALA A 104 1.63 -11.16 12.82
CA ALA A 104 2.59 -10.07 12.83
C ALA A 104 2.44 -9.21 11.57
N ILE A 105 2.80 -7.94 11.67
CA ILE A 105 3.08 -7.07 10.52
C ILE A 105 4.58 -6.80 10.43
N GLY A 106 5.06 -6.32 9.29
CA GLY A 106 6.48 -6.11 9.12
C GLY A 106 6.87 -5.53 7.78
N ILE A 107 8.18 -5.34 7.63
CA ILE A 107 8.82 -4.96 6.37
C ILE A 107 9.86 -6.00 5.99
N VAL A 108 10.04 -6.19 4.69
CA VAL A 108 10.98 -7.14 4.09
C VAL A 108 11.81 -6.40 3.04
N ARG A 109 13.07 -6.80 2.88
CA ARG A 109 13.91 -6.26 1.80
C ARG A 109 13.29 -6.60 0.44
N ASP A 110 13.27 -5.62 -0.45
CA ASP A 110 12.83 -5.76 -1.84
C ASP A 110 13.55 -6.88 -2.60
N THR A 111 14.84 -7.09 -2.30
CA THR A 111 15.65 -8.14 -2.91
C THR A 111 15.38 -9.54 -2.36
N TYR A 112 14.51 -9.71 -1.36
CA TYR A 112 14.31 -10.99 -0.68
C TYR A 112 13.06 -11.72 -1.15
N ASN A 113 13.26 -12.85 -1.83
CA ASN A 113 12.19 -13.75 -2.20
C ASN A 113 11.75 -14.57 -0.98
N ILE A 114 10.49 -14.38 -0.55
CA ILE A 114 9.91 -15.08 0.61
C ILE A 114 9.55 -16.52 0.21
N PRO A 115 10.20 -17.56 0.78
CA PRO A 115 9.82 -18.95 0.50
C PRO A 115 8.45 -19.30 1.06
N ALA A 116 7.85 -20.39 0.57
CA ALA A 116 6.65 -20.96 1.19
C ALA A 116 6.95 -21.38 2.66
N ASN A 117 5.93 -21.34 3.52
CA ASN A 117 6.03 -21.76 4.93
C ASN A 117 7.06 -20.97 5.76
N THR A 118 7.27 -19.71 5.41
CA THR A 118 8.22 -18.81 6.07
C THR A 118 7.66 -18.22 7.35
N HIS A 119 8.39 -18.36 8.45
CA HIS A 119 8.20 -17.58 9.67
C HIS A 119 9.22 -16.43 9.69
N PRO A 120 8.82 -15.15 9.86
CA PRO A 120 9.74 -14.02 9.69
C PRO A 120 10.86 -13.98 10.75
N CYS A 121 10.62 -14.54 11.93
CA CYS A 121 11.63 -14.61 13.00
C CYS A 121 12.61 -15.79 12.89
N SER A 122 12.36 -16.80 12.04
CA SER A 122 13.26 -17.95 11.94
C SER A 122 14.44 -17.65 11.01
N ASN A 123 15.57 -18.31 11.26
CA ASN A 123 16.72 -18.24 10.37
C ASN A 123 16.43 -19.03 9.06
N PRO A 124 16.79 -18.54 7.87
CA PRO A 124 17.55 -17.31 7.57
C PRO A 124 16.70 -16.04 7.40
N HIS A 125 15.37 -16.15 7.42
CA HIS A 125 14.43 -15.08 7.07
C HIS A 125 14.56 -13.84 7.98
N CYS A 126 14.88 -14.05 9.25
CA CYS A 126 15.05 -12.97 10.23
C CYS A 126 16.19 -11.98 9.92
N GLN A 127 17.07 -12.31 8.96
CA GLN A 127 18.11 -11.41 8.47
C GLN A 127 17.59 -10.40 7.43
N HIS A 128 16.44 -10.69 6.83
CA HIS A 128 15.84 -9.93 5.72
C HIS A 128 14.49 -9.29 6.07
N MET A 129 13.96 -9.61 7.24
CA MET A 129 12.62 -9.22 7.68
C MET A 129 12.66 -8.61 9.08
N VAL A 130 11.85 -7.57 9.28
CA VAL A 130 11.49 -7.05 10.59
C VAL A 130 10.03 -7.38 10.83
N SER A 131 9.70 -7.94 11.99
CA SER A 131 8.31 -8.28 12.35
C SER A 131 7.92 -7.68 13.69
N TYR A 132 6.72 -7.13 13.75
CA TYR A 132 6.07 -6.67 14.97
C TYR A 132 4.88 -7.59 15.27
N GLY A 133 4.96 -8.33 16.38
CA GLY A 133 4.03 -9.42 16.70
C GLY A 133 2.90 -9.06 17.68
N MET A 134 1.79 -9.79 17.56
CA MET A 134 0.63 -9.73 18.46
C MET A 134 0.90 -10.24 19.89
N SER A 135 -0.14 -10.22 20.72
CA SER A 135 -0.10 -10.64 22.14
C SER A 135 0.20 -12.11 22.41
N ASN A 136 0.13 -12.99 21.42
CA ASN A 136 0.47 -14.41 21.56
C ASN A 136 1.57 -14.80 20.57
N TYR A 137 2.35 -13.82 20.10
CA TYR A 137 3.39 -14.03 19.11
C TYR A 137 4.56 -14.81 19.70
N GLY A 138 4.95 -15.90 19.03
CA GLY A 138 5.84 -16.92 19.60
C GLY A 138 7.24 -16.43 19.99
N ASN A 139 7.65 -15.25 19.53
CA ASN A 139 8.94 -14.62 19.85
C ASN A 139 8.84 -13.44 20.83
N GLY A 140 7.70 -13.32 21.51
CA GLY A 140 7.45 -12.31 22.54
C GLY A 140 6.27 -11.41 22.19
N ASN A 141 5.40 -11.21 23.17
CA ASN A 141 4.19 -10.41 23.03
C ASN A 141 4.55 -8.96 22.74
N GLY A 142 4.10 -8.42 21.59
CA GLY A 142 4.43 -7.04 21.20
C GLY A 142 5.92 -6.82 20.95
N ALA A 143 6.71 -7.86 20.71
CA ALA A 143 8.13 -7.70 20.40
C ALA A 143 8.31 -7.28 18.93
N VAL A 144 9.23 -6.34 18.69
CA VAL A 144 9.78 -6.08 17.35
C VAL A 144 10.99 -6.99 17.20
N TYR A 145 11.00 -7.83 16.16
CA TYR A 145 12.02 -8.85 15.95
C TYR A 145 12.83 -8.56 14.71
N TYR A 146 14.16 -8.55 14.83
CA TYR A 146 15.11 -8.38 13.73
C TYR A 146 16.43 -9.08 14.03
N LYS A 147 17.01 -9.75 13.03
CA LYS A 147 18.30 -10.46 13.13
C LYS A 147 18.39 -11.44 14.32
N GLY A 148 17.30 -12.14 14.63
CA GLY A 148 17.27 -13.10 15.73
C GLY A 148 17.02 -12.48 17.12
N ASN A 149 16.84 -11.16 17.20
CA ASN A 149 16.66 -10.45 18.47
C ASN A 149 15.29 -9.80 18.55
N GLY A 150 14.59 -10.02 19.67
CA GLY A 150 13.30 -9.40 19.96
C GLY A 150 13.42 -8.25 20.96
N THR A 151 13.03 -7.05 20.54
CA THR A 151 12.94 -5.85 21.38
C THR A 151 11.54 -5.76 21.98
N LYS A 152 11.44 -5.85 23.31
CA LYS A 152 10.19 -5.77 24.09
C LYS A 152 9.89 -4.31 24.49
N GLY A 153 8.67 -4.06 24.99
CA GLY A 153 8.25 -2.76 25.53
C GLY A 153 7.26 -1.99 24.67
N ASN A 154 6.86 -2.53 23.52
CA ASN A 154 5.84 -1.92 22.66
C ASN A 154 4.41 -2.27 23.13
N ILE A 155 3.44 -1.49 22.66
CA ILE A 155 2.02 -1.67 22.98
C ILE A 155 1.48 -2.93 22.31
N ILE A 156 1.19 -3.94 23.11
CA ILE A 156 0.64 -5.21 22.62
C ILE A 156 -0.74 -5.00 21.97
N TYR A 157 -0.93 -5.58 20.78
CA TYR A 157 -2.21 -5.57 20.06
C TYR A 157 -2.79 -6.99 19.90
N LYS A 158 -4.11 -7.04 19.68
CA LYS A 158 -4.96 -8.24 19.63
C LYS A 158 -5.86 -8.23 18.40
N ASP A 159 -6.57 -9.34 18.17
CA ASP A 159 -7.59 -9.44 17.14
C ASP A 159 -8.64 -8.33 17.28
N ASN A 160 -9.20 -7.94 16.13
CA ASN A 160 -10.20 -6.89 15.96
C ASN A 160 -9.72 -5.49 16.37
N GLN A 161 -8.40 -5.28 16.42
CA GLN A 161 -7.80 -3.96 16.56
C GLN A 161 -7.17 -3.53 15.25
N LYS A 162 -7.46 -2.30 14.84
CA LYS A 162 -6.75 -1.66 13.74
C LYS A 162 -5.39 -1.18 14.24
N ILE A 163 -4.35 -1.60 13.55
CA ILE A 163 -2.98 -1.12 13.77
C ILE A 163 -2.53 -0.35 12.55
N LYS A 164 -1.74 0.70 12.79
CA LYS A 164 -1.13 1.51 11.74
C LYS A 164 0.37 1.39 11.82
N ALA A 165 1.00 1.09 10.69
CA ALA A 165 2.43 1.19 10.50
C ALA A 165 2.73 2.42 9.66
N GLU A 166 3.81 3.12 10.01
CA GLU A 166 4.35 4.23 9.25
C GLU A 166 5.84 3.98 9.01
N PHE A 167 6.29 4.31 7.82
CA PHE A 167 7.69 4.30 7.43
C PHE A 167 8.03 5.68 6.89
N ASP A 168 9.13 6.26 7.38
CA ASP A 168 9.67 7.56 6.99
C ASP A 168 11.18 7.39 6.78
N SER A 169 11.68 7.77 5.61
CA SER A 169 13.03 7.48 5.12
C SER A 169 13.99 8.67 5.25
#